data_AF-A0A4S8KKE2-F1
#
_entry.id   AF-A0A4S8KKE2-F1
#
_cell.length_a   1.000
_cell.length_b   1.000
_cell.length_c   1.000
_cell.angle_alpha   90.00
_cell.angle_beta   90.00
_cell.angle_gamma   90.00
#
_symmetry.space_group_name_H-M   'P 1'
#
loop_
_entity.id
_entity.type
_entity.pdbx_description
1 polymer ?
#
loop_
_entity_poly.entity_id
_entity_poly.type
_entity_poly.pdbx_seq_one_letter_code
_entity_poly.pdbx_strand_id
1 'polypeptide(L)' 'LNKSHTGEYLAQVYAKCLKSFGLESKTLGTAMDNASNNDKMLAHLPDLLPSDSLVNSTTQVRCF' A
#
# COMPACT_ATOMS: atom_id res chain seq x y z
N LEU A 1 -6.20 8.82 18.24
CA LEU A 1 -5.93 8.15 16.95
C LEU A 1 -6.96 7.03 16.80
N ASN A 2 -7.90 7.11 15.86
CA ASN A 2 -8.81 5.99 15.58
C ASN A 2 -8.06 4.93 14.76
N LYS A 3 -8.32 3.63 14.99
CA LYS A 3 -7.66 2.52 14.27
C LYS A 3 -7.69 2.67 12.74
N SER A 4 -8.72 3.34 12.21
CA SER A 4 -8.90 3.64 10.78
C SER A 4 -7.79 4.49 10.14
N HIS A 5 -6.98 5.20 10.94
CA HIS A 5 -5.90 6.07 10.45
C HIS A 5 -4.50 5.54 10.77
N THR A 6 -4.34 4.25 11.09
CA THR A 6 -2.99 3.66 11.18
C THR A 6 -2.55 3.19 9.79
N GLY A 7 -1.25 3.33 9.49
CA GLY A 7 -0.68 2.81 8.25
C GLY A 7 -0.92 1.30 8.08
N GLU A 8 -0.86 0.55 9.18
CA GLU A 8 -1.17 -0.89 9.20
C GLU A 8 -2.61 -1.20 8.75
N TYR A 9 -3.61 -0.47 9.27
CA TYR A 9 -4.99 -0.69 8.87
C TYR A 9 -5.22 -0.32 7.41
N LEU A 10 -4.63 0.80 6.95
CA LEU A 10 -4.67 1.18 5.54
C LEU A 10 -4.05 0.08 4.65
N ALA A 11 -2.95 -0.54 5.10
CA ALA A 11 -2.28 -1.59 4.34
C ALA A 11 -3.18 -2.83 4.20
N GLN A 12 -3.87 -3.22 5.28
CA GLN A 12 -4.84 -4.33 5.26
C GLN A 12 -5.99 -4.07 4.28
N VAL A 13 -6.59 -2.88 4.33
CA VAL A 13 -7.69 -2.50 3.43
C VAL A 13 -7.20 -2.44 1.98
N TYR A 14 -6.05 -1.81 1.73
CA TYR A 14 -5.49 -1.68 0.39
C TYR A 14 -5.11 -3.02 -0.24
N ALA A 15 -4.43 -3.89 0.53
CA ALA A 15 -4.10 -5.25 0.08
C ALA A 15 -5.36 -6.06 -0.23
N LYS A 16 -6.43 -5.92 0.59
CA LYS A 16 -7.73 -6.55 0.31
C LYS A 16 -8.33 -6.06 -1.00
N CYS A 17 -8.28 -4.76 -1.28
CA CYS A 17 -8.74 -4.19 -2.55
C CYS A 17 -7.96 -4.76 -3.73
N LEU A 18 -6.61 -4.74 -3.69
CA LEU A 18 -5.78 -5.28 -4.77
C LEU A 18 -6.12 -6.75 -5.08
N LYS A 19 -6.22 -7.60 -4.05
CA LYS A 19 -6.61 -9.01 -4.18
C LYS A 19 -8.00 -9.19 -4.77
N SER A 20 -8.96 -8.35 -4.35
CA SER A 20 -10.33 -8.42 -4.86
C SER A 20 -10.46 -8.13 -6.36
N PHE A 21 -9.51 -7.37 -6.91
CA PHE A 21 -9.44 -7.07 -8.34
C PHE A 21 -8.41 -7.93 -9.10
N GLY A 22 -7.71 -8.87 -8.43
CA GLY A 22 -6.65 -9.67 -9.05
C GLY A 22 -5.42 -8.85 -9.46
N LEU A 23 -5.14 -7.74 -8.77
CA LEU A 23 -4.09 -6.77 -9.07
C LEU A 23 -2.84 -6.90 -8.17
N GLU A 24 -2.84 -7.82 -7.22
CA GLU A 24 -1.81 -7.97 -6.19
C GLU A 24 -0.39 -8.16 -6.75
N SER A 25 -0.24 -8.74 -7.93
CA SER A 25 1.05 -8.89 -8.64
C SER A 25 1.06 -8.20 -10.02
N LYS A 26 0.12 -7.30 -10.30
CA LYS A 26 -0.04 -6.63 -11.61
C LYS A 26 0.15 -5.11 -11.56
N THR A 27 0.61 -4.61 -10.44
CA THR A 27 0.84 -3.18 -10.20
C THR A 27 2.32 -2.84 -10.38
N LEU A 28 2.61 -1.61 -10.83
CA LEU A 28 3.98 -1.10 -11.02
C LEU A 28 4.39 -0.09 -9.95
N GLY A 29 3.43 0.46 -9.21
CA GLY A 29 3.63 1.45 -8.16
C GLY A 29 2.30 2.04 -7.71
N THR A 30 2.37 2.89 -6.69
CA THR A 30 1.20 3.52 -6.08
C THR A 30 1.40 5.03 -6.03
N ALA A 31 0.55 5.76 -6.73
CA ALA A 31 0.49 7.22 -6.65
C ALA A 31 -0.50 7.65 -5.55
N MET A 32 -0.05 8.53 -4.67
CA MET A 32 -0.82 9.01 -3.52
C MET A 32 -0.28 10.35 -3.01
N ASP A 33 -1.05 11.02 -2.14
CA ASP A 33 -0.59 12.26 -1.51
C ASP A 33 0.62 12.03 -0.58
N ASN A 34 1.24 13.12 -0.13
CA ASN A 34 2.45 13.08 0.69
C ASN A 34 2.17 12.87 2.20
N ALA A 35 0.98 12.35 2.58
CA ALA A 35 0.67 12.09 3.97
C ALA A 35 1.57 10.97 4.55
N SER A 36 2.17 11.19 5.72
CA SER A 36 3.11 10.22 6.34
C SER A 36 2.48 8.85 6.66
N ASN A 37 1.15 8.76 6.73
CA ASN A 37 0.46 7.49 6.88
C ASN A 37 0.56 6.60 5.64
N ASN A 38 0.74 7.18 4.45
CA ASN A 38 0.97 6.46 3.22
C ASN A 38 2.32 5.76 3.23
N ASP A 39 3.34 6.42 3.79
CA ASP A 39 4.67 5.84 3.95
C ASP A 39 4.62 4.61 4.86
N LYS A 40 3.89 4.73 5.98
CA LYS A 40 3.66 3.61 6.90
C LYS A 40 2.84 2.49 6.25
N MET A 41 1.80 2.83 5.49
CA MET A 41 0.99 1.85 4.78
C MET A 41 1.85 1.02 3.82
N LEU A 42 2.65 1.67 2.99
CA LEU A 42 3.52 1.01 2.01
C LEU A 42 4.60 0.13 2.67
N ALA A 43 5.06 0.50 3.87
CA ALA A 43 6.02 -0.31 4.63
C ALA A 43 5.43 -1.64 5.12
N HIS A 44 4.10 -1.72 5.31
CA HIS A 44 3.42 -2.94 5.76
C HIS A 44 2.91 -3.83 4.62
N LEU A 45 2.82 -3.33 3.38
CA LEU A 45 2.27 -4.08 2.25
C LEU A 45 3.08 -5.31 1.82
N PRO A 46 4.43 -5.33 1.89
CA PRO A 46 5.20 -6.53 1.57
C PRO A 46 4.82 -7.76 2.39
N ASP A 47 4.31 -7.57 3.62
CA ASP A 47 3.86 -8.67 4.48
C ASP A 47 2.48 -9.22 4.07
N LEU A 48 1.72 -8.45 3.27
CA LEU A 48 0.33 -8.73 2.92
C LEU A 48 0.13 -9.16 1.47
N LEU A 49 1.10 -8.88 0.59
CA LEU A 49 1.05 -9.15 -0.84
C LEU A 49 2.00 -10.30 -1.22
N PRO A 50 1.79 -10.94 -2.38
CA PRO A 50 2.75 -11.90 -2.91
C PRO A 50 4.16 -11.32 -3.02
N SER A 51 5.19 -12.16 -2.92
CA SER A 51 6.59 -11.72 -2.96
C SER A 51 7.03 -11.13 -4.31
N ASP A 52 6.27 -11.38 -5.37
CA ASP A 52 6.46 -10.79 -6.70
C ASP A 52 5.69 -9.47 -6.90
N SER A 53 4.94 -9.02 -5.89
CA SER A 53 4.29 -7.71 -5.91
C SER A 53 5.32 -6.60 -5.88
N LEU A 54 5.14 -5.62 -6.77
CA LEU A 54 6.01 -4.44 -6.79
C LEU A 54 5.54 -3.36 -5.81
N VAL A 55 4.39 -3.51 -5.14
CA VAL A 55 3.84 -2.47 -4.26
C VAL A 55 4.59 -2.40 -2.94
N ASN A 56 5.49 -1.41 -2.84
CA ASN A 56 6.22 -1.12 -1.61
C ASN A 56 6.68 0.35 -1.57
N SER A 57 7.43 0.73 -0.55
CA SER A 57 7.92 2.12 -0.38
C SER A 57 8.85 2.61 -1.51
N THR A 58 9.52 1.72 -2.25
CA THR A 58 10.43 2.09 -3.34
C THR A 58 9.69 2.43 -4.64
N THR A 59 8.44 2.00 -4.78
CA THR A 59 7.57 2.26 -5.93
C THR A 59 6.48 3.29 -5.62
N GLN A 60 6.68 4.10 -4.57
CA GLN A 60 5.78 5.19 -4.20
C GLN A 60 5.97 6.36 -5.16
N VAL A 61 4.89 6.79 -5.82
CA VAL A 61 4.88 8.04 -6.59
C VAL A 61 4.28 9.14 -5.72
N ARG A 62 5.07 10.17 -5.43
CA ARG A 62 4.71 11.31 -4.58
C ARG A 62 4.14 12.47 -5.39
N CYS A 63 3.24 13.24 -4.80
CA CYS A 63 2.75 14.49 -5.39
C CYS A 63 3.83 15.58 -5.33
N PHE A 64 3.87 16.44 -6.36
CA PHE A 64 4.73 17.63 -6.43
C PHE A 64 4.15 18.82 -5.68
#